data_AF-A0A1I3QP16-F1
#
_entry.id   AF-A0A1I3QP16-F1
#
_cell.length_a   1.000
_cell.length_b   1.000
_cell.length_c   1.000
_cell.angle_alpha   90.00
_cell.angle_beta   90.00
_cell.angle_gamma   90.00
#
_symmetry.space_group_name_H-M   'P 1'
#
loop_
_entity.id
_entity.type
_entity.pdbx_description
1 polymer ?
#
loop_
_entity_poly.entity_id
_entity_poly.type
_entity_poly.pdbx_seq_one_letter_code
_entity_poly.pdbx_strand_id
1 'polypeptide(L)'
;MNAGNLLTRRKCARIASTDRASLPDRSSGRVGARRVLCLGLAMTLGATIAVHIEAAHAQTPSMLDDKVTQQSVEETICRPGYADTVSPPLDEPMAHKDRLLAARGIDADDGTRYALDRRVPVVLGGSPDAPANLGLLPWAGHHGERRKELLTAKLKRCVCAGKISLSDAQSAIAGNWSAWYQGFADTSCEISREDVATSDSVP
;
A
#
# COMPACT_ATOMS: atom_id res chain seq x y z
N MET A 1 -22.51 3.29 54.96
CA MET A 1 -22.11 2.47 56.12
C MET A 1 -21.31 1.29 55.61
N ASN A 2 -20.07 1.17 56.11
CA ASN A 2 -19.07 0.08 56.08
C ASN A 2 -18.56 -0.51 54.75
N ALA A 3 -17.30 -0.95 54.58
CA ALA A 3 -15.96 -0.64 55.16
C ALA A 3 -14.96 -1.70 54.62
N GLY A 4 -13.74 -1.27 54.22
CA GLY A 4 -12.42 -1.98 54.19
C GLY A 4 -12.27 -3.37 53.52
N ASN A 5 -11.09 -3.88 53.10
CA ASN A 5 -9.68 -3.50 53.25
C ASN A 5 -8.82 -4.38 52.27
N LEU A 6 -7.93 -3.82 51.44
CA LEU A 6 -6.44 -3.82 51.44
C LEU A 6 -5.62 -5.11 51.06
N LEU A 7 -4.78 -4.92 50.00
CA LEU A 7 -3.37 -5.36 49.74
C LEU A 7 -3.03 -6.88 49.62
N THR A 8 -2.12 -7.34 48.76
CA THR A 8 -0.69 -6.97 48.71
C THR A 8 0.04 -7.50 47.44
N ARG A 9 1.03 -6.74 46.94
CA ARG A 9 2.01 -7.08 45.88
C ARG A 9 3.15 -7.97 46.40
N ARG A 10 3.79 -8.78 45.54
CA ARG A 10 5.19 -9.21 45.72
C ARG A 10 5.95 -9.31 44.38
N LYS A 11 7.04 -8.55 44.28
CA LYS A 11 8.18 -8.71 43.36
C LYS A 11 9.30 -9.45 44.11
N CYS A 12 10.09 -10.28 43.43
CA CYS A 12 11.38 -10.77 43.94
C CYS A 12 12.51 -10.50 42.94
N ALA A 13 13.70 -10.25 43.52
CA ALA A 13 14.83 -9.54 42.97
C ALA A 13 16.02 -10.45 42.61
N ARG A 14 17.01 -9.85 41.93
CA ARG A 14 18.35 -10.37 41.62
C ARG A 14 19.20 -10.56 42.88
N ILE A 15 20.16 -11.48 42.83
CA ILE A 15 21.39 -11.42 43.63
C ILE A 15 22.57 -11.84 42.72
N ALA A 16 23.63 -11.03 42.74
CA ALA A 16 24.96 -11.33 42.23
C ALA A 16 25.89 -11.70 43.40
N SER A 17 26.91 -12.53 43.19
CA SER A 17 28.08 -12.58 44.07
C SER A 17 29.32 -13.02 43.31
N THR A 18 30.39 -12.25 43.53
CA THR A 18 31.81 -12.50 43.29
C THR A 18 32.29 -13.70 44.15
N ASP A 19 33.45 -14.34 43.99
CA ASP A 19 34.82 -13.81 43.92
C ASP A 19 35.87 -14.91 43.61
N ARG A 20 36.97 -14.47 42.99
CA ARG A 20 38.41 -14.82 43.17
C ARG A 20 38.94 -16.27 43.34
N ALA A 21 39.78 -16.62 42.36
CA ALA A 21 41.25 -16.73 42.45
C ALA A 21 41.95 -18.09 42.71
N SER A 22 43.04 -18.25 41.94
CA SER A 22 44.35 -18.86 42.26
C SER A 22 44.72 -20.21 41.62
N LEU A 23 45.83 -20.16 40.87
CA LEU A 23 46.62 -21.24 40.21
C LEU A 23 47.48 -22.02 41.25
N PRO A 24 48.03 -23.23 40.95
CA PRO A 24 49.34 -23.41 40.24
C PRO A 24 49.41 -24.70 39.35
N ASP A 25 50.14 -24.73 38.21
CA ASP A 25 51.56 -25.11 37.94
C ASP A 25 51.78 -26.57 37.45
N ARG A 26 52.61 -26.70 36.38
CA ARG A 26 53.47 -27.82 35.90
C ARG A 26 52.85 -29.23 35.72
N SER A 27 53.19 -30.07 34.75
CA SER A 27 54.34 -30.15 33.84
C SER A 27 54.14 -31.30 32.83
N SER A 28 54.88 -31.22 31.72
CA SER A 28 55.55 -32.33 31.00
C SER A 28 54.74 -33.41 30.26
N GLY A 29 55.05 -33.55 28.96
CA GLY A 29 54.71 -34.75 28.19
C GLY A 29 54.84 -34.55 26.68
N ARG A 30 56.07 -34.62 26.16
CA ARG A 30 56.36 -34.69 24.71
C ARG A 30 55.72 -35.94 24.11
N VAL A 31 55.36 -35.90 22.81
CA VAL A 31 55.84 -36.84 21.76
C VAL A 31 55.13 -36.51 20.44
N GLY A 32 55.93 -36.43 19.37
CA GLY A 32 55.50 -36.99 18.08
C GLY A 32 54.91 -36.02 17.07
N ALA A 33 55.80 -35.43 16.27
CA ALA A 33 55.50 -34.78 15.00
C ALA A 33 54.57 -35.60 14.08
N ARG A 34 53.73 -34.92 13.29
CA ARG A 34 53.62 -35.14 11.82
C ARG A 34 52.64 -34.18 11.12
N ARG A 35 53.20 -33.48 10.12
CA ARG A 35 52.63 -33.08 8.80
C ARG A 35 51.67 -31.88 8.81
N VAL A 36 52.14 -30.67 8.47
CA VAL A 36 52.37 -30.10 7.12
C VAL A 36 51.07 -29.75 6.39
N LEU A 37 50.85 -28.43 6.34
CA LEU A 37 50.26 -27.60 5.27
C LEU A 37 48.79 -27.83 4.88
N CYS A 38 47.88 -27.09 5.52
CA CYS A 38 46.65 -26.64 4.86
C CYS A 38 46.91 -25.29 4.21
N LEU A 39 47.04 -25.28 2.88
CA LEU A 39 47.01 -24.08 2.05
C LEU A 39 45.68 -23.36 2.27
N GLY A 40 45.75 -22.14 2.78
CA GLY A 40 44.62 -21.24 2.84
C GLY A 40 44.23 -20.77 1.44
N LEU A 41 42.94 -20.88 1.12
CA LEU A 41 42.32 -20.11 0.05
C LEU A 41 41.13 -19.36 0.65
N ALA A 42 41.33 -18.08 0.94
CA ALA A 42 40.26 -17.18 1.31
C ALA A 42 39.47 -16.83 0.04
N MET A 43 38.24 -17.34 -0.10
CA MET A 43 37.29 -16.83 -1.09
C MET A 43 36.33 -15.87 -0.39
N THR A 44 36.44 -14.60 -0.75
CA THR A 44 35.64 -13.48 -0.27
C THR A 44 34.18 -13.65 -0.65
N LEU A 45 33.27 -13.64 0.33
CA LEU A 45 31.84 -13.48 0.06
C LEU A 45 31.60 -12.05 -0.45
N GLY A 46 31.49 -11.90 -1.77
CA GLY A 46 30.94 -10.68 -2.36
C GLY A 46 29.46 -10.60 -2.01
N ALA A 47 29.10 -9.67 -1.11
CA ALA A 47 27.71 -9.33 -0.88
C ALA A 47 27.17 -8.57 -2.11
N THR A 48 26.45 -9.27 -2.99
CA THR A 48 25.67 -8.62 -4.05
C THR A 48 24.46 -7.95 -3.39
N ILE A 49 24.49 -6.63 -3.30
CA ILE A 49 23.29 -5.85 -2.97
C ILE A 49 22.38 -5.95 -4.20
N ALA A 50 21.38 -6.82 -4.13
CA ALA A 50 20.28 -6.80 -5.09
C ALA A 50 19.49 -5.51 -4.85
N VAL A 51 19.76 -4.49 -5.67
CA VAL A 51 18.92 -3.30 -5.75
C VAL A 51 17.64 -3.76 -6.43
N HIS A 52 16.60 -4.03 -5.65
CA HIS A 52 15.26 -4.17 -6.19
C HIS A 52 14.83 -2.79 -6.67
N ILE A 53 14.91 -2.57 -7.99
CA ILE A 53 14.20 -1.48 -8.63
C ILE A 53 12.74 -1.92 -8.63
N GLU A 54 12.03 -1.60 -7.54
CA GLU A 54 10.57 -1.61 -7.55
C GLU A 54 10.17 -0.71 -8.71
N ALA A 55 9.55 -1.29 -9.74
CA ALA A 55 8.97 -0.48 -10.79
C ALA A 55 7.94 0.41 -10.10
N ALA A 56 8.29 1.68 -9.88
CA ALA A 56 7.29 2.69 -9.61
C ALA A 56 6.27 2.51 -10.72
N HIS A 57 5.05 2.09 -10.37
CA HIS A 57 3.95 2.04 -11.30
C HIS A 57 3.80 3.45 -11.82
N ALA A 58 4.46 3.74 -12.94
CA ALA A 58 4.40 5.03 -13.57
C ALA A 58 2.92 5.22 -13.87
N GLN A 59 2.34 6.21 -13.18
CA GLN A 59 1.02 6.75 -13.46
C GLN A 59 0.84 6.72 -14.98
N THR A 60 -0.12 5.94 -15.49
CA THR A 60 -0.27 5.83 -16.94
C THR A 60 -0.72 7.19 -17.45
N PRO A 61 0.13 7.98 -18.12
CA PRO A 61 -0.16 9.41 -18.32
C PRO A 61 -1.42 9.64 -19.15
N SER A 62 -1.75 8.69 -20.04
CA SER A 62 -2.97 8.71 -20.85
C SER A 62 -4.27 8.53 -20.04
N MET A 63 -4.21 8.22 -18.76
CA MET A 63 -5.38 8.14 -17.87
C MET A 63 -5.60 9.40 -17.03
N LEU A 64 -4.65 10.34 -17.01
CA LEU A 64 -4.67 11.50 -16.13
C LEU A 64 -5.10 12.79 -16.85
N ASP A 65 -5.65 13.73 -16.09
CA ASP A 65 -5.90 15.11 -16.52
C ASP A 65 -4.63 15.95 -16.28
N ASP A 66 -4.07 16.53 -17.33
CA ASP A 66 -2.83 17.32 -17.27
C ASP A 66 -2.98 18.63 -16.47
N LYS A 67 -4.22 19.08 -16.25
CA LYS A 67 -4.53 20.24 -15.40
C LYS A 67 -4.43 19.92 -13.91
N VAL A 68 -4.51 18.64 -13.54
CA VAL A 68 -4.49 18.21 -12.13
C VAL A 68 -3.10 17.70 -11.77
N THR A 69 -2.35 18.56 -11.10
CA THR A 69 -0.99 18.31 -10.60
C THR A 69 -0.96 18.53 -9.10
N GLN A 70 0.11 18.10 -8.43
CA GLN A 70 0.28 18.36 -7.00
C GLN A 70 0.20 19.85 -6.67
N GLN A 71 0.66 20.72 -7.58
CA GLN A 71 0.68 22.17 -7.42
C GLN A 71 -0.71 22.79 -7.65
N SER A 72 -1.59 22.15 -8.42
CA SER A 72 -2.92 22.70 -8.76
C SER A 72 -4.06 22.08 -7.97
N VAL A 73 -3.82 21.15 -7.03
CA VAL A 73 -4.90 20.46 -6.29
C VAL A 73 -5.86 21.41 -5.59
N GLU A 74 -5.38 22.52 -5.02
CA GLU A 74 -6.20 23.51 -4.32
C GLU A 74 -7.17 24.24 -5.26
N GLU A 75 -6.78 24.47 -6.51
CA GLU A 75 -7.58 25.15 -7.53
C GLU A 75 -8.46 24.18 -8.33
N THR A 76 -8.12 22.89 -8.29
CA THR A 76 -8.77 21.80 -9.02
C THR A 76 -9.57 20.91 -8.07
N ILE A 77 -9.10 19.69 -7.82
CA ILE A 77 -9.86 18.64 -7.13
C ILE A 77 -10.30 19.02 -5.72
N CYS A 78 -9.61 19.93 -5.03
CA CYS A 78 -9.99 20.40 -3.70
C CYS A 78 -11.04 21.50 -3.72
N ARG A 79 -11.28 22.15 -4.87
CA ARG A 79 -12.38 23.09 -5.05
C ARG A 79 -13.73 22.36 -5.11
N PRO A 80 -14.73 22.77 -4.31
CA PRO A 80 -16.09 22.23 -4.42
C PRO A 80 -16.64 22.36 -5.85
N GLY A 81 -17.27 21.31 -6.36
CA GLY A 81 -17.87 21.28 -7.70
C GLY A 81 -16.87 21.15 -8.87
N TYR A 82 -15.57 20.96 -8.62
CA TYR A 82 -14.60 20.82 -9.71
C TYR A 82 -14.95 19.70 -10.70
N ALA A 83 -15.32 18.52 -10.21
CA ALA A 83 -15.70 17.40 -11.06
C ALA A 83 -16.85 17.75 -12.02
N ASP A 84 -17.83 18.53 -11.56
CA ASP A 84 -18.96 18.96 -12.39
C ASP A 84 -18.51 19.93 -13.50
N THR A 85 -17.47 20.72 -13.25
CA THR A 85 -16.94 21.67 -14.25
C THR A 85 -16.13 21.03 -15.38
N VAL A 86 -15.69 19.78 -15.20
CA VAL A 86 -14.87 19.06 -16.20
C VAL A 86 -15.54 17.79 -16.73
N SER A 87 -16.68 17.39 -16.16
CA SER A 87 -17.39 16.19 -16.60
C SER A 87 -18.07 16.43 -17.96
N PRO A 88 -17.96 15.49 -18.92
CA PRO A 88 -18.69 15.58 -20.17
C PRO A 88 -20.20 15.47 -19.93
N PRO A 89 -21.04 15.90 -20.90
CA PRO A 89 -22.48 15.65 -20.88
C PRO A 89 -22.76 14.16 -20.69
N LEU A 90 -23.78 13.82 -19.89
CA LEU A 90 -24.06 12.44 -19.44
C LEU A 90 -24.23 11.43 -20.59
N ASP A 91 -24.72 11.85 -21.75
CA ASP A 91 -24.97 10.98 -22.90
C ASP A 91 -23.68 10.33 -23.44
N GLU A 92 -22.55 11.03 -23.37
CA GLU A 92 -21.26 10.52 -23.87
C GLU A 92 -20.72 9.33 -23.06
N PRO A 93 -20.56 9.40 -21.72
CA PRO A 93 -20.16 8.25 -20.92
C PRO A 93 -21.21 7.14 -20.97
N MET A 94 -22.51 7.45 -21.04
CA MET A 94 -23.53 6.41 -21.19
C MET A 94 -23.35 5.62 -22.50
N ALA A 95 -23.19 6.31 -23.63
CA ALA A 95 -22.90 5.65 -24.91
C ALA A 95 -21.58 4.86 -24.89
N HIS A 96 -20.58 5.32 -24.15
CA HIS A 96 -19.33 4.57 -23.95
C HIS A 96 -19.55 3.29 -23.13
N LYS A 97 -20.32 3.38 -22.04
CA LYS A 97 -20.70 2.22 -21.22
C LYS A 97 -21.41 1.16 -22.05
N ASP A 98 -22.36 1.56 -22.89
CA ASP A 98 -23.11 0.64 -23.75
C ASP A 98 -22.20 -0.09 -24.74
N ARG A 99 -21.23 0.62 -25.34
CA ARG A 99 -20.21 0.00 -26.19
C ARG A 99 -19.36 -1.03 -25.43
N LEU A 100 -18.97 -0.73 -24.18
CA LEU A 100 -18.20 -1.67 -23.36
C LEU A 100 -19.01 -2.90 -22.96
N LEU A 101 -20.31 -2.74 -22.67
CA LEU A 101 -21.21 -3.85 -22.36
C LEU A 101 -21.37 -4.77 -23.57
N ALA A 102 -21.67 -4.20 -24.74
CA ALA A 102 -21.80 -4.92 -25.99
C ALA A 102 -20.50 -5.67 -26.35
N ALA A 103 -19.33 -5.04 -26.19
CA ALA A 103 -18.04 -5.66 -26.44
C ALA A 103 -17.75 -6.87 -25.54
N ARG A 104 -18.40 -6.98 -24.38
CA ARG A 104 -18.28 -8.13 -23.46
C ARG A 104 -19.45 -9.12 -23.57
N GLY A 105 -20.39 -8.89 -24.49
CA GLY A 105 -21.59 -9.72 -24.62
C GLY A 105 -22.51 -9.65 -23.41
N ILE A 106 -22.51 -8.53 -22.69
CA ILE A 106 -23.41 -8.32 -21.54
C ILE A 106 -24.69 -7.67 -22.04
N ASP A 107 -25.83 -8.30 -21.77
CA ASP A 107 -27.15 -7.77 -22.10
C ASP A 107 -27.43 -6.44 -21.41
N ALA A 108 -28.20 -5.57 -22.07
CA ALA A 108 -28.52 -4.24 -21.55
C ALA A 108 -29.25 -4.31 -20.19
N ASP A 109 -30.12 -5.29 -19.99
CA ASP A 109 -30.84 -5.53 -18.73
C ASP A 109 -29.87 -5.83 -17.57
N ASP A 110 -28.78 -6.53 -17.87
CA ASP A 110 -27.70 -6.84 -16.94
C ASP A 110 -26.70 -5.66 -16.78
N GLY A 111 -26.75 -4.67 -17.67
CA GLY A 111 -25.89 -3.48 -17.66
C GLY A 111 -26.06 -2.61 -16.41
N THR A 112 -27.19 -2.73 -15.71
CA THR A 112 -27.42 -2.08 -14.41
C THR A 112 -26.56 -2.65 -13.28
N ARG A 113 -25.99 -3.85 -13.45
CA ARG A 113 -25.06 -4.46 -12.48
C ARG A 113 -23.63 -3.91 -12.59
N TYR A 114 -23.35 -3.09 -13.61
CA TYR A 114 -22.02 -2.52 -13.86
C TYR A 114 -22.06 -0.98 -13.85
N ALA A 115 -21.05 -0.38 -13.27
CA ALA A 115 -20.75 1.03 -13.40
C ALA A 115 -19.80 1.24 -14.59
N LEU A 116 -19.89 2.42 -15.23
CA LEU A 116 -18.76 2.93 -15.99
C LEU A 116 -17.78 3.52 -14.97
N ASP A 117 -16.67 2.84 -14.78
CA ASP A 117 -15.66 3.20 -13.81
C ASP A 117 -14.51 3.95 -14.49
N ARG A 118 -13.92 4.88 -13.74
CA ARG A 118 -12.63 5.50 -14.08
C ARG A 118 -11.55 4.90 -13.21
N ARG A 119 -10.55 4.24 -13.81
CA ARG A 119 -9.40 3.64 -13.08
C ARG A 119 -8.79 4.64 -12.09
N VAL A 120 -8.55 5.87 -12.55
CA VAL A 120 -8.30 7.05 -11.70
C VAL A 120 -9.53 7.96 -11.74
N PRO A 121 -10.23 8.16 -10.61
CA PRO A 121 -11.38 9.07 -10.54
C PRO A 121 -11.01 10.54 -10.82
N VAL A 122 -11.95 11.32 -11.36
CA VAL A 122 -11.75 12.76 -11.67
C VAL A 122 -11.32 13.55 -10.44
N VAL A 123 -11.90 13.24 -9.27
CA VAL A 123 -11.55 13.89 -8.00
C VAL A 123 -10.17 13.51 -7.46
N LEU A 124 -9.44 12.65 -8.16
CA LEU A 124 -8.03 12.31 -7.94
C LEU A 124 -7.17 12.62 -9.19
N GLY A 125 -7.66 13.47 -10.09
CA GLY A 125 -6.91 13.91 -11.27
C GLY A 125 -6.90 12.94 -12.44
N GLY A 126 -7.81 11.96 -12.47
CA GLY A 126 -8.02 11.17 -13.68
C GLY A 126 -8.74 11.95 -14.76
N SER A 127 -8.40 11.69 -16.02
CA SER A 127 -9.09 12.28 -17.16
C SER A 127 -10.58 11.89 -17.16
N PRO A 128 -11.49 12.84 -17.43
CA PRO A 128 -12.92 12.58 -17.39
C PRO A 128 -13.40 11.68 -18.54
N ASP A 129 -12.68 11.63 -19.66
CA ASP A 129 -13.13 11.05 -20.93
C ASP A 129 -12.09 10.14 -21.61
N ALA A 130 -10.84 10.10 -21.13
CA ALA A 130 -9.79 9.26 -21.71
C ALA A 130 -10.23 7.78 -21.78
N PRO A 131 -10.27 7.16 -22.97
CA PRO A 131 -10.68 5.75 -23.11
C PRO A 131 -9.83 4.78 -22.29
N ALA A 132 -8.53 5.07 -22.11
CA ALA A 132 -7.65 4.27 -21.28
C ALA A 132 -8.04 4.30 -19.79
N ASN A 133 -8.67 5.38 -19.33
CA ASN A 133 -9.14 5.52 -17.96
C ASN A 133 -10.50 4.84 -17.74
N LEU A 134 -11.24 4.49 -18.80
CA LEU A 134 -12.61 3.97 -18.69
C LEU A 134 -12.66 2.44 -18.71
N GLY A 135 -13.56 1.88 -17.90
CA GLY A 135 -13.84 0.45 -17.86
C GLY A 135 -15.18 0.13 -17.25
N LEU A 136 -15.54 -1.16 -17.24
CA LEU A 136 -16.69 -1.64 -16.48
C LEU A 136 -16.23 -2.25 -15.16
N LEU A 137 -16.87 -1.81 -14.08
CA LEU A 137 -16.71 -2.38 -12.73
C LEU A 137 -18.07 -2.86 -12.21
N PRO A 138 -18.16 -4.00 -11.50
CA PRO A 138 -19.39 -4.36 -10.82
C PRO A 138 -19.86 -3.26 -9.86
N TRP A 139 -21.16 -3.03 -9.76
CA TRP A 139 -21.70 -2.02 -8.85
C TRP A 139 -21.49 -2.37 -7.37
N ALA A 140 -21.60 -3.66 -7.05
CA ALA A 140 -21.58 -4.17 -5.69
C ALA A 140 -20.43 -5.17 -5.45
N GLY A 141 -20.27 -5.59 -4.20
CA GLY A 141 -19.24 -6.54 -3.79
C GLY A 141 -17.96 -5.88 -3.27
N HIS A 142 -16.98 -6.70 -2.90
CA HIS A 142 -15.70 -6.25 -2.33
C HIS A 142 -14.85 -5.45 -3.33
N HIS A 143 -14.99 -5.75 -4.62
CA HIS A 143 -14.33 -5.08 -5.74
C HIS A 143 -15.28 -4.14 -6.50
N GLY A 144 -16.40 -3.78 -5.88
CA GLY A 144 -17.44 -3.00 -6.55
C GLY A 144 -17.28 -1.48 -6.44
N GLU A 145 -17.91 -0.77 -7.36
CA GLU A 145 -17.88 0.69 -7.48
C GLU A 145 -18.24 1.40 -6.18
N ARG A 146 -19.25 0.92 -5.45
CA ARG A 146 -19.67 1.52 -4.17
C ARG A 146 -18.52 1.61 -3.15
N ARG A 147 -17.64 0.59 -3.10
CA ARG A 147 -16.47 0.63 -2.21
C ARG A 147 -15.40 1.53 -2.77
N LYS A 148 -15.16 1.47 -4.09
CA LYS A 148 -14.20 2.35 -4.75
C LYS A 148 -14.52 3.83 -4.55
N GLU A 149 -15.79 4.21 -4.60
CA GLU A 149 -16.26 5.58 -4.33
C GLU A 149 -15.94 6.04 -2.89
N LEU A 150 -16.16 5.17 -1.89
CA LEU A 150 -15.81 5.48 -0.50
C LEU A 150 -14.31 5.70 -0.32
N LEU A 151 -13.49 4.84 -0.94
CA LEU A 151 -12.05 4.98 -0.96
C LEU A 151 -11.62 6.28 -1.66
N THR A 152 -12.21 6.57 -2.82
CA THR A 152 -11.96 7.78 -3.60
C THR A 152 -12.24 9.03 -2.78
N ALA A 153 -13.38 9.09 -2.09
CA ALA A 153 -13.73 10.19 -1.22
C ALA A 153 -12.73 10.36 -0.05
N LYS A 154 -12.23 9.26 0.52
CA LYS A 154 -11.19 9.31 1.56
C LYS A 154 -9.87 9.85 1.01
N LEU A 155 -9.37 9.28 -0.08
CA LEU A 155 -8.13 9.70 -0.72
C LEU A 155 -8.16 11.18 -1.09
N LYS A 156 -9.27 11.65 -1.66
CA LYS A 156 -9.49 13.07 -1.95
C LYS A 156 -9.32 13.95 -0.71
N ARG A 157 -9.97 13.59 0.41
CA ARG A 157 -9.83 14.33 1.68
C ARG A 157 -8.38 14.35 2.17
N CYS A 158 -7.66 13.23 2.06
CA CYS A 158 -6.27 13.13 2.49
C CYS A 158 -5.34 13.99 1.62
N VAL A 159 -5.53 14.00 0.30
CA VAL A 159 -4.79 14.88 -0.62
C VAL A 159 -5.06 16.35 -0.29
N CYS A 160 -6.32 16.75 -0.17
CA CYS A 160 -6.71 18.13 0.14
C CYS A 160 -6.35 18.60 1.55
N ALA A 161 -6.04 17.67 2.46
CA ALA A 161 -5.50 17.96 3.78
C ALA A 161 -3.95 17.96 3.81
N GLY A 162 -3.29 17.75 2.66
CA GLY A 162 -1.85 17.64 2.53
C GLY A 162 -1.24 16.45 3.27
N LYS A 163 -2.03 15.40 3.56
CA LYS A 163 -1.58 14.24 4.34
C LYS A 163 -0.91 13.17 3.49
N ILE A 164 -1.29 13.09 2.21
CA ILE A 164 -0.67 12.22 1.20
C ILE A 164 -0.48 13.02 -0.08
N SER A 165 0.45 12.62 -0.93
CA SER A 165 0.60 13.23 -2.25
C SER A 165 -0.53 12.80 -3.19
N LEU A 166 -0.82 13.62 -4.20
CA LEU A 166 -1.73 13.25 -5.30
C LEU A 166 -1.25 11.96 -5.99
N SER A 167 0.05 11.84 -6.21
CA SER A 167 0.64 10.65 -6.86
C SER A 167 0.44 9.38 -6.03
N ASP A 168 0.54 9.45 -4.69
CA ASP A 168 0.29 8.29 -3.82
C ASP A 168 -1.18 7.88 -3.88
N ALA A 169 -2.10 8.86 -3.83
CA ALA A 169 -3.53 8.61 -3.94
C ALA A 169 -3.91 7.98 -5.30
N GLN A 170 -3.35 8.49 -6.38
CA GLN A 170 -3.58 7.95 -7.72
C GLN A 170 -3.01 6.52 -7.86
N SER A 171 -1.81 6.26 -7.31
CA SER A 171 -1.21 4.92 -7.34
C SER A 171 -2.04 3.92 -6.53
N ALA A 172 -2.54 4.34 -5.36
CA ALA A 172 -3.40 3.51 -4.52
C ALA A 172 -4.71 3.11 -5.22
N ILE A 173 -5.37 4.05 -5.92
CA ILE A 173 -6.66 3.79 -6.56
C ILE A 173 -6.54 3.08 -7.91
N ALA A 174 -5.47 3.32 -8.67
CA ALA A 174 -5.23 2.67 -9.96
C ALA A 174 -4.73 1.23 -9.83
N GLY A 175 -4.05 0.92 -8.72
CA GLY A 175 -3.55 -0.42 -8.41
C GLY A 175 -4.63 -1.38 -7.90
N ASN A 176 -4.22 -2.39 -7.14
CA ASN A 176 -5.14 -3.35 -6.49
C ASN A 176 -5.80 -2.74 -5.24
N TRP A 177 -6.53 -1.64 -5.44
CA TRP A 177 -7.19 -0.87 -4.37
C TRP A 177 -8.09 -1.73 -3.48
N SER A 178 -8.70 -2.77 -4.05
CA SER A 178 -9.62 -3.66 -3.35
C SER A 178 -8.94 -4.55 -2.31
N ALA A 179 -7.69 -4.97 -2.56
CA ALA A 179 -6.93 -5.78 -1.60
C ALA A 179 -6.64 -5.02 -0.30
N TRP A 180 -6.45 -3.71 -0.40
CA TRP A 180 -6.06 -2.84 0.71
C TRP A 180 -7.23 -2.04 1.28
N TYR A 181 -8.45 -2.31 0.82
CA TYR A 181 -9.63 -1.52 1.20
C TYR A 181 -9.81 -1.39 2.71
N GLN A 182 -9.48 -2.43 3.48
CA GLN A 182 -9.60 -2.41 4.94
C GLN A 182 -8.60 -1.47 5.60
N GLY A 183 -7.35 -1.39 5.12
CA GLY A 183 -6.39 -0.38 5.58
C GLY A 183 -6.87 1.04 5.28
N PHE A 184 -7.64 1.20 4.20
CA PHE A 184 -8.30 2.47 3.90
C PHE A 184 -9.63 2.69 4.63
N ALA A 185 -10.23 1.68 5.27
CA ALA A 185 -11.48 1.85 6.00
C ALA A 185 -11.31 2.66 7.30
N ASP A 186 -10.07 2.81 7.79
CA ASP A 186 -9.77 3.70 8.90
C ASP A 186 -9.98 5.19 8.53
N THR A 187 -10.13 6.05 9.52
CA THR A 187 -10.28 7.51 9.33
C THR A 187 -8.93 8.19 9.10
N SER A 188 -7.80 7.55 9.43
CA SER A 188 -6.47 8.11 9.24
C SER A 188 -6.06 8.17 7.76
N CYS A 189 -5.20 9.13 7.41
CA CYS A 189 -4.57 9.24 6.10
C CYS A 189 -3.22 8.52 6.02
N GLU A 190 -2.95 7.62 6.97
CA GLU A 190 -1.73 6.81 6.95
C GLU A 190 -1.89 5.71 5.90
N ILE A 191 -1.05 5.75 4.87
CA ILE A 191 -0.91 4.65 3.93
C ILE A 191 0.20 3.78 4.49
N SER A 192 -0.14 2.76 5.28
CA SER A 192 0.83 1.79 5.79
C SER A 192 1.40 1.01 4.60
N ARG A 193 2.66 1.31 4.23
CA ARG A 193 3.38 0.59 3.16
C ARG A 193 3.70 -0.85 3.59
N GLU A 194 3.59 -1.16 4.88
CA GLU A 194 3.80 -2.49 5.45
C GLU A 194 2.77 -3.50 4.97
N ASP A 195 1.55 -3.06 4.61
CA ASP A 195 0.53 -3.97 4.13
C ASP A 195 0.88 -4.49 2.72
N VAL A 196 1.48 -3.66 1.85
CA VAL A 196 1.86 -4.00 0.46
C VAL A 196 2.76 -5.24 0.35
N ALA A 197 3.61 -5.49 1.35
CA ALA A 197 4.58 -6.59 1.34
C ALA A 197 3.98 -7.96 1.71
N THR A 198 2.74 -8.02 2.22
CA THR A 198 2.14 -9.29 2.70
C THR A 198 1.43 -10.10 1.60
N SER A 199 1.41 -9.60 0.37
CA SER A 199 0.76 -10.21 -0.80
C SER A 199 1.54 -11.38 -1.42
N ASP A 200 2.84 -11.51 -1.16
CA ASP A 200 3.69 -12.58 -1.75
C ASP A 200 3.64 -13.90 -0.96
N SER A 201 2.67 -14.08 -0.07
CA SER A 201 2.61 -15.25 0.82
C SER A 201 1.20 -15.79 0.99
N VAL A 202 0.58 -16.26 -0.11
CA VAL A 202 -0.46 -17.29 -0.01
C VAL A 202 -0.21 -18.33 -1.12
N PRO A 203 -0.07 -19.64 -0.77
CA PRO A 203 0.21 -20.72 -1.71
C PRO A 203 -0.94 -21.04 -2.67
#